data_AF-A0A8T3TA00-F1
#
_entry.id   AF-A0A8T3TA00-F1
#
_cell.length_a   1.000
_cell.length_b   1.000
_cell.length_c   1.000
_cell.angle_alpha   90.00
_cell.angle_beta   90.00
_cell.angle_gamma   90.00
#
_symmetry.space_group_name_H-M   'P 1'
#
loop_
_entity.id
_entity.type
_entity.pdbx_description
1 polymer ?
#
loop_
_entity_poly.entity_id
_entity_poly.type
_entity_poly.pdbx_seq_one_letter_code
_entity_poly.pdbx_strand_id
1 'polypeptide(L)'
;MSVPPRSTPVVTADPSFSPDGLAQAVHGRVLRPGARQIRGGAVDSRRVSPGVCFFALPGEHTDGHLFLAAAAAAGAAALVVSRRPTDAAVAEIEREAAVHGGAPAIVLVPDGLAALQHAAAAWRGRFQPVVVGVTGSLAKTS
;
A
#
# COMPACT_ATOMS: atom_id res chain seq x y z
N MET A 1 -28.74 -40.22 4.86
CA MET A 1 -27.74 -39.44 4.09
C MET A 1 -27.42 -38.18 4.88
N SER A 2 -26.22 -38.10 5.46
CA SER A 2 -25.81 -37.00 6.35
C SER A 2 -25.31 -35.82 5.51
N VAL A 3 -25.93 -34.64 5.68
CA VAL A 3 -25.44 -33.38 5.09
C VAL A 3 -24.15 -33.01 5.82
N PRO A 4 -23.00 -32.80 5.13
CA PRO A 4 -21.78 -32.39 5.81
C PRO A 4 -21.98 -30.99 6.43
N PRO A 5 -21.37 -30.70 7.59
CA PRO A 5 -21.53 -29.40 8.24
C PRO A 5 -20.97 -28.30 7.34
N ARG A 6 -21.71 -27.20 7.21
CA ARG A 6 -21.24 -25.97 6.56
C ARG A 6 -20.02 -25.46 7.34
N SER A 7 -18.85 -25.49 6.72
CA SER A 7 -17.65 -24.87 7.26
C SER A 7 -17.91 -23.39 7.51
N THR A 8 -17.80 -22.97 8.76
CA THR A 8 -17.81 -21.56 9.17
C THR A 8 -16.75 -20.82 8.35
N PRO A 9 -17.06 -19.68 7.71
CA PRO A 9 -16.01 -18.88 7.09
C PRO A 9 -15.05 -18.44 8.21
N VAL A 10 -13.80 -18.87 8.10
CA VAL A 10 -12.71 -18.32 8.91
C VAL A 10 -12.64 -16.84 8.57
N VAL A 11 -12.94 -15.97 9.53
CA VAL A 11 -12.64 -14.54 9.44
C VAL A 11 -11.11 -14.44 9.48
N THR A 12 -10.47 -14.53 8.32
CA THR A 12 -9.07 -14.14 8.18
C THR A 12 -8.99 -12.67 8.58
N ALA A 13 -8.24 -12.35 9.62
CA ALA A 13 -7.91 -10.98 9.99
C ALA A 13 -7.57 -10.19 8.73
N ASP A 14 -8.16 -9.00 8.57
CA ASP A 14 -7.90 -8.14 7.40
C ASP A 14 -6.39 -8.07 7.16
N PRO A 15 -5.88 -8.60 6.03
CA PRO A 15 -4.44 -8.62 5.81
C PRO A 15 -3.95 -7.18 5.83
N SER A 16 -2.89 -6.92 6.57
CA SER A 16 -2.28 -5.60 6.67
C SER A 16 -0.77 -5.71 6.80
N PHE A 17 -0.04 -4.74 6.26
CA PHE A 17 1.38 -4.59 6.49
C PHE A 17 1.61 -3.69 7.70
N SER A 18 2.51 -4.10 8.60
CA SER A 18 3.23 -3.14 9.43
C SER A 18 4.20 -2.33 8.55
N PRO A 19 4.63 -1.14 8.97
CA PRO A 19 5.63 -0.36 8.25
C PRO A 19 6.92 -1.13 7.96
N ASP A 20 7.42 -1.91 8.92
CA ASP A 20 8.59 -2.77 8.72
C ASP A 20 8.30 -3.93 7.74
N GLY A 21 7.11 -4.52 7.82
CA GLY A 21 6.68 -5.57 6.89
C GLY A 21 6.53 -5.06 5.46
N LEU A 22 6.04 -3.83 5.28
CA LEU A 22 6.02 -3.17 3.97
C LEU A 22 7.45 -2.96 3.47
N ALA A 23 8.34 -2.40 4.29
CA ALA A 23 9.73 -2.16 3.92
C ALA A 23 10.45 -3.45 3.48
N GLN A 24 10.25 -4.55 4.20
CA GLN A 24 10.76 -5.87 3.80
C GLN A 24 10.16 -6.33 2.47
N ALA A 25 8.82 -6.23 2.32
CA ALA A 25 8.12 -6.67 1.12
C ALA A 25 8.57 -5.90 -0.14
N VAL A 26 8.97 -4.63 -0.01
CA VAL A 26 9.42 -3.82 -1.14
C VAL A 26 10.94 -3.74 -1.28
N HIS A 27 11.69 -4.49 -0.47
CA HIS A 27 13.15 -4.41 -0.38
C HIS A 27 13.66 -2.96 -0.14
N GLY A 28 12.90 -2.22 0.66
CA GLY A 28 13.16 -0.82 0.98
C GLY A 28 13.82 -0.62 2.33
N ARG A 29 14.35 0.59 2.53
CA ARG A 29 14.90 1.07 3.79
C ARG A 29 13.95 2.05 4.44
N VAL A 30 13.57 1.80 5.68
CA VAL A 30 12.80 2.77 6.49
C VAL A 30 13.69 3.98 6.77
N LEU A 31 13.32 5.15 6.23
CA LEU A 31 13.95 6.43 6.58
C LEU A 31 13.29 7.05 7.81
N ARG A 32 11.97 6.87 7.93
CA ARG A 32 11.20 7.29 9.10
C ARG A 32 10.20 6.20 9.47
N PRO A 33 10.18 5.77 10.73
CA PRO A 33 9.20 4.79 11.19
C PRO A 33 7.82 5.42 11.26
N GLY A 34 6.80 4.58 11.19
CA GLY A 34 5.41 4.93 11.47
C GLY A 34 4.78 3.82 12.31
N ALA A 35 3.58 4.06 12.83
CA ALA A 35 2.87 3.08 13.67
C ALA A 35 1.57 2.56 13.03
N ARG A 36 1.11 3.19 11.93
CA ARG A 36 -0.18 2.88 11.31
C ARG A 36 -0.10 1.62 10.44
N GLN A 37 -1.13 0.80 10.53
CA GLN A 37 -1.28 -0.39 9.69
C GLN A 37 -1.62 0.01 8.26
N ILE A 38 -1.03 -0.69 7.30
CA ILE A 38 -1.19 -0.44 5.87
C ILE A 38 -2.09 -1.53 5.27
N ARG A 39 -3.25 -1.14 4.76
CA ARG A 39 -4.32 -2.02 4.27
C ARG A 39 -4.56 -1.94 2.76
N GLY A 40 -3.82 -1.09 2.07
CA GLY A 40 -3.95 -0.91 0.61
C GLY A 40 -2.82 -0.05 0.06
N GLY A 41 -2.78 0.10 -1.26
CA GLY A 41 -1.78 0.91 -1.97
C GLY A 41 -2.40 1.78 -3.05
N ALA A 42 -1.87 2.98 -3.25
CA ALA A 42 -2.26 3.92 -4.29
C ALA A 42 -1.04 4.58 -4.94
N VAL A 43 -1.12 4.84 -6.24
CA VAL A 43 -0.12 5.63 -7.00
C VAL A 43 -0.60 7.05 -7.32
N ASP A 44 -1.90 7.30 -7.12
CA ASP A 44 -2.55 8.61 -7.28
C ASP A 44 -2.90 9.14 -5.88
N SER A 45 -2.36 10.29 -5.52
CA SER A 45 -2.54 10.91 -4.20
C SER A 45 -4.00 11.23 -3.91
N ARG A 46 -4.82 11.46 -4.95
CA ARG A 46 -6.26 11.72 -4.84
C ARG A 46 -7.07 10.49 -4.44
N ARG A 47 -6.48 9.29 -4.56
CA ARG A 47 -7.09 8.01 -4.17
C ARG A 47 -6.59 7.50 -2.82
N VAL A 48 -5.71 8.25 -2.16
CA VAL A 48 -5.21 7.92 -0.83
C VAL A 48 -6.33 8.15 0.19
N SER A 49 -6.41 7.24 1.14
CA SER A 49 -7.29 7.33 2.30
C SER A 49 -6.54 6.79 3.54
N PRO A 50 -7.08 7.00 4.75
CA PRO A 50 -6.47 6.48 5.97
C PRO A 50 -6.16 4.98 5.87
N GLY A 51 -4.90 4.61 6.14
CA GLY A 51 -4.44 3.21 6.07
C GLY A 51 -3.91 2.77 4.71
N VAL A 52 -3.89 3.63 3.69
CA VAL A 52 -3.29 3.33 2.38
C VAL A 52 -1.82 3.74 2.35
N CYS A 53 -0.95 2.97 1.69
CA CYS A 53 0.38 3.43 1.34
C CYS A 53 0.37 4.13 -0.03
N PHE A 54 1.10 5.23 -0.14
CA PHE A 54 1.26 5.96 -1.39
C PHE A 54 2.62 5.63 -2.03
N PHE A 55 2.60 5.19 -3.29
CA PHE A 55 3.80 4.93 -4.08
C PHE A 55 4.09 6.14 -4.97
N ALA A 56 5.15 6.89 -4.63
CA ALA A 56 5.60 8.03 -5.40
C ALA A 56 6.38 7.56 -6.63
N LEU A 57 5.65 7.25 -7.70
CA LEU A 57 6.25 6.83 -8.97
C LEU A 57 6.76 8.06 -9.76
N PRO A 58 7.96 8.00 -10.36
CA PRO A 58 8.35 8.96 -11.38
C PRO A 58 7.51 8.68 -12.65
N GLY A 59 6.70 9.64 -13.08
CA GLY A 59 5.95 9.57 -14.34
C GLY A 59 6.59 10.42 -15.43
N GLU A 60 6.22 10.17 -16.70
CA GLU A 60 6.67 10.97 -17.85
C GLU A 60 6.14 12.41 -17.79
N HIS A 61 4.92 12.60 -17.27
CA HIS A 61 4.27 13.91 -17.18
C HIS A 61 4.31 14.53 -15.78
N THR A 62 4.41 13.72 -14.73
CA THR A 62 4.38 14.23 -13.35
C THR A 62 5.11 13.29 -12.41
N ASP A 63 5.90 13.86 -11.49
CA ASP A 63 6.64 13.14 -10.47
C ASP A 63 5.79 12.98 -9.20
N GLY A 64 5.51 11.73 -8.81
CA GLY A 64 4.74 11.40 -7.61
C GLY A 64 5.34 11.97 -6.31
N HIS A 65 6.64 12.28 -6.30
CA HIS A 65 7.31 12.87 -5.12
C HIS A 65 6.83 14.29 -4.80
N LEU A 66 6.19 14.97 -5.77
CA LEU A 66 5.58 16.28 -5.55
C LEU A 66 4.30 16.20 -4.71
N PHE A 67 3.72 15.00 -4.54
CA PHE A 67 2.43 14.81 -3.87
C PHE A 67 2.55 14.12 -2.51
N LEU A 68 3.73 14.05 -1.92
CA LEU A 68 3.94 13.40 -0.63
C LEU A 68 3.16 14.06 0.50
N ALA A 69 3.16 15.40 0.55
CA ALA A 69 2.40 16.17 1.52
C ALA A 69 0.89 15.98 1.33
N ALA A 70 0.41 15.99 0.09
CA ALA A 70 -1.00 15.74 -0.22
C ALA A 70 -1.44 14.31 0.18
N ALA A 71 -0.61 13.29 -0.09
CA ALA A 71 -0.88 11.93 0.35
C ALA A 71 -0.88 11.83 1.89
N ALA A 72 0.01 12.55 2.57
CA ALA A 72 0.03 12.62 4.03
C ALA A 72 -1.24 13.29 4.59
N ALA A 73 -1.68 14.41 4.00
CA ALA A 73 -2.93 15.10 4.32
C ALA A 73 -4.17 14.23 4.10
N ALA A 74 -4.14 13.34 3.10
CA ALA A 74 -5.19 12.36 2.83
C ALA A 74 -5.15 11.14 3.77
N GLY A 75 -4.14 11.03 4.63
CA GLY A 75 -4.05 10.00 5.65
C GLY A 75 -3.23 8.78 5.25
N ALA A 76 -2.31 8.90 4.28
CA ALA A 76 -1.39 7.82 3.95
C ALA A 76 -0.74 7.25 5.21
N ALA A 77 -0.73 5.94 5.38
CA ALA A 77 -0.05 5.27 6.49
C ALA A 77 1.45 5.11 6.23
N ALA A 78 1.84 5.03 4.95
CA ALA A 78 3.22 4.99 4.51
C ALA A 78 3.39 5.69 3.15
N LEU A 79 4.58 6.23 2.93
CA LEU A 79 5.03 6.82 1.67
C LEU A 79 6.22 6.00 1.18
N VAL A 80 6.09 5.40 -0.01
CA VAL A 80 7.19 4.70 -0.70
C VAL A 80 7.78 5.65 -1.72
N VAL A 81 9.06 5.97 -1.58
CA VAL A 81 9.75 6.99 -2.36
C VAL A 81 11.00 6.41 -2.99
N SER A 82 11.33 6.82 -4.23
CA SER A 82 12.58 6.43 -4.88
C SER A 82 13.72 7.43 -4.64
N ARG A 83 13.42 8.57 -4.03
CA ARG A 83 14.39 9.60 -3.61
C ARG A 83 14.13 10.01 -2.17
N ARG A 84 15.21 10.24 -1.41
CA ARG A 84 15.10 10.78 -0.04
C ARG A 84 14.48 12.19 -0.11
N PRO A 85 13.35 12.44 0.58
CA PRO A 85 12.78 13.79 0.68
C PRO A 85 13.73 14.72 1.44
N THR A 86 13.70 16.01 1.12
CA THR A 86 14.43 17.04 1.86
C THR A 86 13.84 17.22 3.26
N ASP A 87 14.61 17.79 4.19
CA ASP A 87 14.12 18.04 5.56
C ASP A 87 12.89 18.95 5.58
N ALA A 88 12.83 19.94 4.67
CA ALA A 88 11.67 20.80 4.49
C ALA A 88 10.43 20.01 4.05
N ALA A 89 10.57 19.11 3.08
CA ALA A 89 9.48 18.25 2.62
C ALA A 89 9.03 17.28 3.71
N VAL A 90 9.96 16.75 4.51
CA VAL A 90 9.63 15.91 5.67
C VAL A 90 8.81 16.70 6.70
N ALA A 91 9.22 17.93 7.04
CA ALA A 91 8.49 18.78 7.97
C ALA A 91 7.08 19.12 7.45
N GLU A 92 6.93 19.30 6.14
CA GLU A 92 5.62 19.49 5.51
C GLU A 92 4.74 18.23 5.62
N ILE A 93 5.27 17.06 5.26
CA ILE A 93 4.59 15.76 5.41
C ILE A 93 4.07 15.57 6.84
N GLU A 94 4.89 15.88 7.86
CA GLU A 94 4.50 15.73 9.26
C GLU A 94 3.38 16.69 9.66
N ARG A 95 3.46 17.94 9.21
CA ARG A 95 2.44 18.95 9.50
C ARG A 95 1.09 18.54 8.92
N GLU A 96 1.08 18.10 7.66
CA GLU A 96 -0.14 17.66 6.98
C GLU A 96 -0.69 16.36 7.57
N ALA A 97 0.18 15.44 8.01
CA ALA A 97 -0.24 14.19 8.65
C ALA A 97 -0.79 14.37 10.08
N ALA A 98 -0.56 15.52 10.73
CA ALA A 98 -0.95 15.75 12.11
C ALA A 98 -2.46 15.56 12.35
N VAL A 99 -3.30 15.89 11.35
CA VAL A 99 -4.76 15.67 11.40
C VAL A 99 -5.14 14.18 11.53
N HIS A 100 -4.23 13.27 11.18
CA HIS A 100 -4.42 11.80 11.26
C HIS A 100 -3.75 11.17 12.49
N GLY A 101 -3.32 11.97 13.46
CA GLY A 101 -2.77 11.48 14.74
C GLY A 101 -1.37 10.88 14.65
N GLY A 102 -0.61 11.17 13.58
CA GLY A 102 0.80 10.78 13.49
C GLY A 102 1.35 10.72 12.06
N ALA A 103 2.66 10.90 11.94
CA ALA A 103 3.35 10.88 10.65
C ALA A 103 3.26 9.50 9.96
N PRO A 104 3.20 9.47 8.61
CA PRO A 104 3.36 8.23 7.86
C PRO A 104 4.78 7.68 8.02
N ALA A 105 4.92 6.36 7.84
CA ALA A 105 6.25 5.80 7.59
C ALA A 105 6.79 6.30 6.24
N ILE A 106 8.11 6.52 6.13
CA ILE A 106 8.76 6.85 4.86
C ILE A 106 9.74 5.73 4.53
N VAL A 107 9.51 5.04 3.41
CA VAL A 107 10.29 3.90 2.93
C VAL A 107 10.99 4.30 1.63
N LEU A 108 12.32 4.29 1.64
CA LEU A 108 13.14 4.53 0.46
C LEU A 108 13.40 3.23 -0.29
N VAL A 109 13.15 3.26 -1.59
CA VAL A 109 13.42 2.15 -2.51
C VAL A 109 14.29 2.63 -3.66
N PRO A 110 15.07 1.75 -4.32
CA PRO A 110 15.82 2.14 -5.51
C PRO A 110 14.90 2.42 -6.71
N ASP A 111 13.77 1.71 -6.82
CA ASP A 111 12.81 1.81 -7.93
C ASP A 111 11.38 1.70 -7.38
N GLY A 112 10.56 2.73 -7.65
CA GLY A 112 9.18 2.79 -7.17
C GLY A 112 8.23 1.81 -7.86
N LEU A 113 8.42 1.54 -9.15
CA LEU A 113 7.59 0.60 -9.91
C LEU A 113 7.87 -0.84 -9.47
N ALA A 114 9.15 -1.19 -9.34
CA ALA A 114 9.54 -2.51 -8.81
C ALA A 114 9.00 -2.69 -7.37
N ALA A 115 9.10 -1.65 -6.53
CA ALA A 115 8.53 -1.68 -5.19
C ALA A 115 7.01 -1.92 -5.17
N LEU A 116 6.26 -1.27 -6.07
CA LEU A 116 4.82 -1.50 -6.22
C LEU A 116 4.52 -2.95 -6.63
N GLN A 117 5.28 -3.50 -7.58
CA GLN A 117 5.15 -4.89 -8.02
C GLN A 117 5.43 -5.88 -6.89
N HIS A 118 6.50 -5.66 -6.12
CA HIS A 118 6.85 -6.50 -4.97
C HIS A 118 5.79 -6.43 -3.87
N ALA A 119 5.29 -5.23 -3.55
CA ALA A 119 4.19 -5.06 -2.59
C ALA A 119 2.94 -5.82 -3.02
N ALA A 120 2.57 -5.73 -4.30
CA ALA A 120 1.40 -6.43 -4.86
C ALA A 120 1.59 -7.96 -4.83
N ALA A 121 2.78 -8.46 -5.16
CA ALA A 121 3.09 -9.89 -5.09
C ALA A 121 3.02 -10.42 -3.65
N ALA A 122 3.63 -9.70 -2.70
CA ALA A 122 3.60 -10.03 -1.28
C ALA A 122 2.17 -9.97 -0.71
N TRP A 123 1.37 -8.99 -1.13
CA TRP A 123 -0.04 -8.90 -0.75
C TRP A 123 -0.85 -10.07 -1.29
N ARG A 124 -0.70 -10.41 -2.58
CA ARG A 124 -1.39 -11.55 -3.21
C ARG A 124 -1.04 -12.87 -2.52
N GLY A 125 0.22 -13.07 -2.16
CA GLY A 125 0.69 -14.29 -1.48
C GLY A 125 0.09 -14.54 -0.10
N ARG A 126 -0.56 -13.52 0.51
CA ARG A 126 -1.26 -13.65 1.80
C ARG A 126 -2.66 -14.23 1.68
N PHE A 127 -3.22 -14.27 0.47
CA PHE A 127 -4.50 -14.91 0.23
C PHE A 127 -4.25 -16.32 -0.28
N GLN A 128 -4.93 -17.30 0.33
CA GLN A 128 -5.13 -18.61 -0.27
C GLN A 128 -6.49 -18.60 -0.97
N PRO A 129 -6.60 -18.16 -2.23
CA PRO A 129 -7.88 -18.21 -2.91
C PRO A 129 -8.33 -19.66 -3.06
N VAL A 130 -9.57 -19.95 -2.71
CA VAL A 130 -10.25 -21.14 -3.24
C VAL A 130 -10.33 -20.95 -4.75
N VAL A 131 -9.55 -21.73 -5.49
CA VAL A 131 -9.60 -21.76 -6.96
C VAL A 131 -10.89 -22.44 -7.36
N VAL A 132 -11.91 -21.67 -7.74
CA VAL A 132 -13.09 -22.19 -8.44
C VAL A 132 -12.83 -22.01 -9.93
N GLY A 133 -12.56 -23.11 -10.63
CA GLY A 133 -12.50 -23.11 -12.09
C GLY A 133 -13.89 -22.88 -12.66
N VAL A 134 -14.15 -21.70 -13.22
CA VAL A 134 -15.33 -21.47 -14.07
C VAL A 134 -14.94 -21.81 -15.50
N THR A 135 -15.19 -23.05 -15.93
CA THR A 135 -15.18 -23.40 -17.35
C THR A 135 -16.52 -22.97 -17.95
N GLY A 136 -16.53 -21.85 -18.66
CA GLY A 136 -17.66 -21.41 -19.50
C GLY A 136 -17.14 -21.06 -20.89
N SER A 137 -17.53 -21.83 -21.89
CA SER A 137 -16.96 -21.79 -23.24
C SER A 137 -17.37 -20.60 -24.10
N LEU A 138 -18.21 -19.66 -23.65
CA LEU A 138 -18.69 -18.54 -24.48
C LEU A 138 -19.12 -17.34 -23.61
N ALA A 139 -18.33 -16.25 -23.64
CA ALA A 139 -18.78 -14.85 -23.68
C ALA A 139 -17.57 -13.91 -23.52
N LYS A 140 -16.97 -13.48 -24.63
CA LYS A 140 -16.25 -12.21 -24.64
C LYS A 140 -17.33 -11.13 -24.65
N THR A 141 -17.30 -10.27 -23.64
CA THR A 141 -18.16 -9.09 -23.41
C THR A 141 -18.50 -8.32 -24.68
N SER A 142 -19.78 -7.98 -24.86
CA SER A 142 -20.25 -6.91 -25.75
C SER A 142 -20.10 -5.54 -25.09
#